data_AF-A0A3D2AME2-F1
#
_entry.id   AF-A0A3D2AME2-F1
#
_cell.length_a   1.000
_cell.length_b   1.000
_cell.length_c   1.000
_cell.angle_alpha   90.00
_cell.angle_beta   90.00
_cell.angle_gamma   90.00
#
_symmetry.space_group_name_H-M   'P 1'
#
loop_
_entity.id
_entity.type
_entity.pdbx_description
1 polymer ?
#
loop_
_entity_poly.entity_id
_entity_poly.type
_entity_poly.pdbx_seq_one_letter_code
_entity_poly.pdbx_strand_id
1 'polypeptide(L)' 'AEKVAGAITPVPGGVGPMTIACLLYNTMVATCRHNNVELPAA' A
#
# COMPACT_ATOMS: atom_id res chain seq x y z
N ALA A 1 18.24 21.64 18.25
CA ALA A 1 18.14 20.59 17.22
C ALA A 1 17.38 19.42 17.82
N GLU A 2 16.14 19.21 17.38
CA GLU A 2 15.26 18.19 17.94
C GLU A 2 15.60 16.83 17.31
N LYS A 3 15.92 15.84 18.15
CA LYS A 3 16.44 14.53 17.71
C LYS A 3 15.34 13.49 17.43
N VAL A 4 14.07 13.87 17.52
CA VAL A 4 12.93 12.95 17.46
C VAL A 4 12.02 13.35 16.31
N ALA A 5 11.73 12.40 15.42
CA ALA A 5 10.81 12.62 14.31
C ALA A 5 9.37 12.76 14.83
N GLY A 6 8.58 13.65 14.22
CA GLY A 6 7.15 13.80 14.53
C GLY A 6 6.28 12.60 14.13
N ALA A 7 6.82 11.71 13.29
CA ALA A 7 6.26 10.39 13.00
C ALA A 7 7.39 9.44 12.56
N ILE A 8 7.26 8.16 12.92
CA ILE A 8 8.16 7.09 12.46
C ILE A 8 7.35 5.81 12.27
N THR A 9 7.62 5.09 11.19
CA THR A 9 7.00 3.77 10.97
C THR A 9 7.69 2.73 11.85
N PRO A 10 6.96 1.98 12.70
CA PRO A 10 7.55 1.02 13.61
C PRO A 10 8.15 -0.17 12.85
N VAL A 11 9.13 -0.82 13.48
CA VAL A 11 9.68 -2.11 13.01
C VAL A 11 9.56 -3.11 14.16
N PRO A 12 8.93 -4.29 13.94
CA PRO A 12 8.24 -4.72 12.73
C PRO A 12 6.88 -3.99 12.54
N GLY A 13 6.27 -4.14 11.35
CA GLY A 13 4.89 -3.67 11.09
C GLY A 13 4.75 -2.37 10.31
N GLY A 14 5.85 -1.68 9.98
CA GLY A 14 5.82 -0.46 9.17
C GLY A 14 5.67 -0.74 7.68
N VAL A 15 6.78 -0.67 6.94
CA VAL A 15 6.76 -0.66 5.46
C VAL A 15 6.46 -2.05 4.87
N GLY A 16 6.86 -3.13 5.54
CA GLY A 16 6.71 -4.49 5.03
C GLY A 16 5.27 -4.86 4.66
N PRO A 17 4.29 -4.73 5.58
CA PRO A 17 2.88 -4.98 5.26
C PRO A 17 2.34 -4.10 4.12
N MET A 18 2.74 -2.83 4.06
CA MET A 18 2.32 -1.91 3.00
C MET A 18 2.87 -2.31 1.62
N THR A 19 4.08 -2.87 1.53
CA THR A 19 4.61 -3.39 0.27
C THR A 19 3.74 -4.50 -0.31
N ILE A 20 3.29 -5.43 0.55
CA ILE A 20 2.40 -6.53 0.15
C ILE A 20 1.03 -5.96 -0.27
N ALA A 21 0.46 -5.04 0.51
CA ALA A 21 -0.81 -4.41 0.19
C ALA A 21 -0.77 -3.66 -1.15
N CYS A 22 0.28 -2.86 -1.39
CA CYS A 22 0.45 -2.13 -2.65
C CYS A 22 0.60 -3.06 -3.85
N LEU A 23 1.33 -4.18 -3.72
CA LEU A 23 1.45 -5.16 -4.79
C LEU A 23 0.09 -5.76 -5.15
N LEU A 24 -0.68 -6.20 -4.15
CA LEU A 24 -2.00 -6.79 -4.36
C LEU A 24 -2.97 -5.78 -4.97
N TYR A 25 -2.98 -4.55 -4.44
CA TYR A 25 -3.82 -3.48 -4.95
C TYR A 25 -3.50 -3.16 -6.42
N ASN A 26 -2.21 -2.98 -6.75
CA ASN A 26 -1.80 -2.66 -8.12
C ASN A 26 -2.11 -3.81 -9.08
N THR A 27 -1.98 -5.06 -8.63
CA THR A 27 -2.35 -6.25 -9.41
C THR A 27 -3.86 -6.25 -9.70
N MET A 28 -4.69 -6.02 -8.69
CA MET A 28 -6.14 -5.89 -8.85
C MET A 28 -6.50 -4.77 -9.82
N VAL A 29 -5.91 -3.59 -9.67
CA VAL A 29 -6.13 -2.44 -10.56
C VAL A 29 -5.79 -2.79 -12.02
N ALA A 30 -4.64 -3.44 -12.25
CA ALA A 30 -4.22 -3.86 -13.58
C ALA A 30 -5.20 -4.88 -14.19
N THR A 31 -5.63 -5.88 -13.41
CA THR A 31 -6.61 -6.88 -13.85
C THR A 31 -7.95 -6.24 -14.20
N CYS A 32 -8.48 -5.35 -13.36
CA CYS A 32 -9.74 -4.64 -13.64
C CYS A 32 -9.64 -3.85 -14.96
N ARG A 33 -8.56 -3.09 -15.15
CA ARG A 33 -8.31 -2.33 -16.39
C ARG A 33 -8.21 -3.23 -17.63
N HIS A 34 -7.51 -4.36 -17.55
CA HIS A 34 -7.34 -5.27 -18.68
C HIS A 34 -8.64 -5.97 -19.08
N ASN A 35 -9.55 -6.19 -18.13
CA ASN A 35 -10.79 -6.92 -18.36
C ASN A 35 -12.02 -6.01 -18.47
N ASN A 36 -11.83 -4.68 -18.51
CA ASN A 36 -12.91 -3.69 -18.47
C ASN A 36 -13.90 -3.92 -17.31
N VAL A 37 -13.38 -4.36 -16.17
CA VAL A 37 -14.13 -4.54 -14.92
C VAL A 37 -13.91 -3.31 -14.05
N GLU A 38 -14.97 -2.82 -13.42
CA GLU A 38 -14.89 -1.68 -12.49
C GLU A 38 -14.05 -2.06 -11.25
N LEU A 39 -13.29 -1.10 -10.71
CA LEU A 39 -12.54 -1.34 -9.48
C LEU A 39 -13.53 -1.47 -8.31
N PRO A 40 -13.37 -2.47 -7.42
CA PRO A 40 -14.13 -2.53 -6.19
C PRO A 40 -13.95 -1.25 -5.37
N ALA A 41 -15.04 -0.76 -4.77
CA ALA A 41 -14.95 0.32 -3.80
C ALA A 41 -14.09 -0.12 -2.61
N ALA A 42 -13.20 0.77 -2.16
CA ALA A 42 -12.32 0.56 -1.01
C ALA A 42 -13.10 0.54 0.31
#